data_AF-A0AAV4UU32-F1
#
_entry.id   AF-A0AAV4UU32-F1
#
_cell.length_a   1.000
_cell.length_b   1.000
_cell.length_c   1.000
_cell.angle_alpha   90.00
_cell.angle_beta   90.00
_cell.angle_gamma   90.00
#
_symmetry.space_group_name_H-M   'P 1'
#
loop_
_entity.id
_entity.type
_entity.pdbx_description
1 polymer ?
#
loop_
_entity_poly.entity_id
_entity_poly.type
_entity_poly.pdbx_seq_one_letter_code
_entity_poly.pdbx_strand_id
1 'polypeptide(L)'
;VSGLQKCHTGSDCPQGMYCVKSVLAASYCRPPAKKMALCNSEEKDGIYENLPPCEAGYKCEGFIAHLFNLSMKNCVTRYEK
;
A
#
# COMPACT_ATOMS: atom_id res chain seq x y z
N VAL A 1 -14.00 14.82 -12.25
CA VAL A 1 -13.72 13.42 -12.63
C VAL A 1 -12.42 13.00 -11.95
N SER A 2 -12.48 12.38 -10.77
CA SER A 2 -11.27 11.80 -10.15
C SER A 2 -11.04 10.42 -10.76
N GLY A 3 -10.59 10.40 -12.00
CA GLY A 3 -10.29 9.16 -12.71
C GLY A 3 -9.09 8.49 -12.08
N LEU A 4 -9.21 7.22 -11.68
CA LEU A 4 -8.04 6.44 -11.32
C LEU A 4 -7.08 6.42 -12.52
N GLN A 5 -5.90 7.01 -12.36
CA GLN A 5 -4.86 6.98 -13.38
C GLN A 5 -4.30 5.56 -13.47
N LYS A 6 -4.42 4.93 -14.63
CA LYS A 6 -3.77 3.64 -14.90
C LYS A 6 -2.25 3.82 -14.89
N CYS A 7 -1.55 2.83 -14.38
CA CYS A 7 -0.09 2.78 -14.36
C CYS A 7 0.39 1.37 -14.70
N HIS A 8 1.61 1.25 -15.20
CA HIS A 8 2.30 -0.03 -15.33
C HIS A 8 3.41 -0.15 -14.29
N THR A 9 3.99 0.97 -13.84
CA THR A 9 5.03 1.03 -12.81
C THR A 9 4.85 2.30 -11.95
N GLY A 10 5.55 2.38 -10.82
CA GLY A 10 5.55 3.56 -9.95
C GLY A 10 5.95 4.86 -10.67
N SER A 11 6.77 4.77 -11.73
CA SER A 11 7.22 5.92 -12.53
C SER A 11 6.10 6.60 -13.33
N ASP A 12 5.01 5.89 -13.61
CA ASP A 12 3.84 6.47 -14.29
C ASP A 12 3.04 7.40 -13.36
N CYS A 13 3.25 7.27 -12.05
CA CYS A 13 2.47 7.98 -11.05
C CYS A 13 3.08 9.32 -10.67
N PRO A 14 2.25 10.34 -10.36
CA PRO A 14 2.74 11.60 -9.84
C PRO A 14 3.50 11.39 -8.53
N GLN A 15 4.40 12.32 -8.21
CA GLN A 15 5.21 12.24 -6.99
C GLN A 15 4.31 12.06 -5.74
N GLY A 16 4.70 11.13 -4.88
CA GLY A 16 3.93 10.78 -3.69
C GLY A 16 2.75 9.85 -3.93
N MET A 17 2.60 9.27 -5.13
CA MET A 17 1.68 8.17 -5.42
C MET A 17 2.43 6.90 -5.82
N TYR A 18 1.75 5.77 -5.66
CA TYR A 18 2.29 4.43 -5.90
C TYR A 18 1.39 3.68 -6.87
N CYS A 19 2.00 2.91 -7.77
CA CYS A 19 1.26 2.04 -8.66
C CYS A 19 0.81 0.80 -7.90
N VAL A 20 -0.50 0.59 -7.79
CA VAL A 20 -1.09 -0.54 -7.05
C VAL A 20 -1.87 -1.42 -8.02
N LYS A 21 -1.51 -2.70 -8.08
CA LYS A 21 -2.22 -3.73 -8.84
C LYS A 21 -3.33 -4.32 -7.99
N SER A 22 -4.58 -4.24 -8.46
CA SER A 22 -5.68 -4.98 -7.85
C SER A 22 -5.80 -6.37 -8.47
N VAL A 23 -6.08 -7.40 -7.65
CA VAL A 23 -6.26 -8.80 -8.11
C VAL A 23 -7.29 -8.93 -9.24
N LEU A 24 -8.29 -8.06 -9.28
CA LEU A 24 -9.41 -8.11 -10.23
C LEU A 24 -9.31 -7.05 -11.35
N ALA A 25 -8.29 -6.20 -11.38
CA ALA A 25 -8.24 -5.06 -12.30
C ALA A 25 -6.83 -4.68 -12.75
N ALA A 26 -6.76 -3.72 -13.69
CA ALA A 26 -5.51 -3.04 -14.05
C ALA A 26 -4.86 -2.35 -12.84
N SER A 27 -3.58 -2.00 -12.96
CA SER A 27 -2.88 -1.25 -11.92
C SER A 27 -3.20 0.25 -12.02
N TYR A 28 -3.30 0.91 -10.87
CA TYR A 28 -3.64 2.32 -10.79
C TYR A 28 -2.81 3.05 -9.74
N CYS A 29 -2.57 4.34 -9.98
CA CYS A 29 -1.90 5.20 -9.02
C CYS A 29 -2.80 5.44 -7.81
N ARG A 30 -2.28 5.15 -6.62
CA ARG A 30 -2.95 5.39 -5.34
C ARG A 30 -2.04 6.20 -4.41
N PRO A 31 -2.62 7.05 -3.55
CA PRO A 31 -1.85 7.67 -2.47
C PRO A 31 -1.36 6.61 -1.48
N PRO A 32 -0.32 6.90 -0.68
CA PRO A 32 0.13 6.03 0.38
C PRO A 32 -0.95 5.73 1.41
N ALA A 33 -0.83 4.58 2.07
CA ALA A 33 -1.67 4.16 3.17
C ALA A 33 -1.46 5.06 4.40
N LYS A 34 -2.55 5.51 5.01
CA LYS A 34 -2.57 6.33 6.21
C LYS A 34 -2.32 5.51 7.47
N LYS A 35 -2.05 6.19 8.60
CA LYS A 35 -1.99 5.56 9.93
C LYS A 35 -3.16 4.58 10.15
N MET A 36 -2.85 3.40 10.68
CA MET A 36 -3.79 2.28 10.95
C MET A 36 -4.49 1.69 9.72
N ALA A 37 -4.26 2.20 8.51
CA ALA A 37 -4.76 1.58 7.29
C ALA A 37 -3.98 0.31 6.97
N LEU A 38 -4.62 -0.60 6.23
CA LEU A 38 -3.94 -1.77 5.67
C LEU A 38 -2.91 -1.32 4.65
N CYS A 39 -1.77 -2.00 4.62
CA CYS A 39 -0.63 -1.64 3.79
C CYS A 39 0.01 -2.88 3.17
N ASN A 40 0.82 -2.65 2.14
CA ASN A 40 1.78 -3.63 1.65
C ASN A 40 3.17 -3.02 1.62
N SER A 41 4.14 -3.73 2.18
CA SER A 41 5.56 -3.35 2.18
C SER A 41 6.32 -3.92 0.99
N GLU A 42 5.74 -4.88 0.27
CA GLU A 42 6.39 -5.63 -0.79
C GLU A 42 6.04 -5.00 -2.16
N GLU A 43 7.06 -4.39 -2.77
CA GLU A 43 7.01 -3.91 -4.14
C GLU A 43 7.62 -4.98 -5.07
N LYS A 44 6.93 -5.27 -6.18
CA LYS A 44 7.44 -6.14 -7.25
C LYS A 44 7.41 -5.35 -8.55
N ASP A 45 8.57 -5.23 -9.21
CA ASP A 45 8.72 -4.53 -10.49
C ASP A 45 8.18 -3.08 -10.48
N GLY A 46 8.32 -2.38 -9.34
CA GLY A 46 7.80 -1.01 -9.19
C GLY A 46 6.28 -0.93 -8.97
N ILE A 47 5.62 -2.04 -8.64
CA ILE A 47 4.18 -2.13 -8.41
C ILE A 47 3.91 -2.79 -7.05
N TYR A 48 2.96 -2.25 -6.30
CA TYR A 48 2.46 -2.85 -5.07
C TYR A 48 1.24 -3.73 -5.34
N GLU A 49 1.21 -4.93 -4.76
CA GLU A 49 0.04 -5.80 -4.86
C GLU A 49 -1.02 -5.41 -3.83
N ASN A 50 -2.25 -5.19 -4.31
CA ASN A 50 -3.49 -4.87 -3.58
C ASN A 50 -3.52 -3.56 -2.78
N LEU A 51 -2.43 -3.21 -2.09
CA LEU A 51 -2.37 -2.11 -1.14
C LEU A 51 -1.08 -1.29 -1.35
N PRO A 52 -1.13 0.04 -1.21
CA PRO A 52 0.06 0.89 -1.28
C PRO A 52 0.95 0.74 -0.02
N PRO A 53 2.19 1.26 -0.05
CA PRO A 53 3.02 1.39 1.15
C PRO A 53 2.47 2.50 2.06
N CYS A 54 2.97 2.54 3.30
CA CYS A 54 2.60 3.57 4.26
C CYS A 54 3.16 4.95 3.88
N GLU A 55 2.46 6.00 4.31
CA GLU A 55 2.96 7.37 4.20
C GLU A 55 4.22 7.56 5.06
N ALA A 56 5.02 8.59 4.73
CA ALA A 56 6.24 8.88 5.45
C ALA A 56 5.99 9.03 6.96
N GLY A 57 6.84 8.41 7.78
CA GLY A 57 6.72 8.41 9.24
C GLY A 57 6.03 7.16 9.82
N TYR A 58 5.50 6.28 8.98
CA TYR A 58 4.88 5.01 9.40
C TYR A 58 5.63 3.80 8.82
N LYS A 59 5.52 2.67 9.51
CA LYS A 59 6.01 1.37 9.05
C LYS A 59 4.83 0.43 8.81
N CYS A 60 4.94 -0.40 7.79
CA CYS A 60 3.95 -1.42 7.50
C CYS A 60 4.30 -2.70 8.28
N GLU A 61 3.68 -2.88 9.44
CA GLU A 61 3.98 -4.01 10.33
C GLU A 61 2.84 -5.03 10.30
N GLY A 62 3.20 -6.31 10.38
CA GLY A 62 2.23 -7.41 10.46
C GLY A 62 1.67 -7.52 11.88
N PHE A 63 0.34 -7.56 11.99
CA PHE A 63 -0.34 -7.97 13.21
C PHE A 63 -1.11 -9.27 12.93
N ILE A 64 -0.91 -10.26 13.81
CA ILE A 64 -1.64 -11.51 13.76
C ILE A 64 -2.97 -11.27 14.46
N ALA A 65 -4.06 -11.19 13.68
CA ALA A 65 -5.39 -11.25 14.26
C ALA A 65 -5.64 -12.71 14.70
N HIS A 66 -5.27 -13.01 15.95
CA HIS A 66 -5.38 -14.34 16.56
C HIS A 66 -6.78 -14.96 16.43
N LEU A 67 -7.82 -14.13 16.28
CA LEU A 67 -9.21 -14.55 16.14
C LEU A 67 -9.55 -15.16 14.77
N PHE A 68 -8.76 -14.89 13.72
CA PHE A 68 -9.12 -15.28 12.35
C PHE A 68 -8.02 -15.99 11.56
N ASN A 69 -6.87 -16.31 12.19
CA ASN A 69 -5.70 -16.90 11.50
C ASN A 69 -5.29 -16.10 10.23
N LEU A 70 -5.56 -14.79 10.24
CA LEU A 70 -5.30 -13.87 9.15
C LEU A 70 -4.11 -13.00 9.53
N SER A 71 -3.06 -13.06 8.69
CA SER A 71 -1.92 -12.15 8.77
C SER A 71 -2.26 -10.87 8.01
N MET A 72 -2.49 -9.78 8.74
CA MET A 72 -2.79 -8.48 8.17
C MET A 72 -1.66 -7.52 8.51
N LYS A 73 -1.29 -6.64 7.57
CA LYS A 73 -0.30 -5.59 7.81
C LYS A 73 -0.98 -4.23 7.90
N ASN A 74 -0.60 -3.41 8.87
CA ASN A 74 -1.12 -2.05 9.04
C ASN A 74 0.00 -1.01 9.22
N CYS A 75 -0.32 0.24 8.92
CA CYS A 75 0.61 1.35 9.12
C CYS A 75 0.67 1.77 10.58
N VAL A 76 1.78 1.47 11.25
CA VAL A 76 2.06 1.86 12.64
C VAL A 76 3.10 2.98 12.69
N THR A 77 3.07 3.79 13.74
CA THR A 77 4.06 4.85 13.94
C THR A 77 5.46 4.25 14.06
N ARG A 78 6.47 4.92 13.49
CA ARG A 78 7.87 4.47 13.56
C ARG A 78 8.41 4.36 15.00
N TYR A 79 7.71 4.94 15.97
CA TYR A 79 8.01 4.91 17.41
C TYR A 79 7.00 4.02 18.12
N GLU A 80 7.30 2.73 18.28
CA GLU A 80 6.86 1.89 19.41
C GLU A 80 7.92 0.81 19.62
N LYS A 81 9.06 1.24 20.18
CA LYS A 81 9.94 0.46 21.07
C LYS A 81 10.92 1.42 21.73
#